data_AF-A0A952CCH6-F1
#
_entry.id   AF-A0A952CCH6-F1
#
_cell.length_a   1.000
_cell.length_b   1.000
_cell.length_c   1.000
_cell.angle_alpha   90.00
_cell.angle_beta   90.00
_cell.angle_gamma   90.00
#
_symmetry.space_group_name_H-M   'P 1'
#
loop_
_entity.id
_entity.type
_entity.pdbx_description
1 polymer ?
#
loop_
_entity_poly.entity_id
_entity_poly.type
_entity_poly.pdbx_seq_one_letter_code
_entity_poly.pdbx_strand_id
1 'polypeptide(L)'
;MANSRGFALVLVLSLLAILVLVTYAISTVGKVSGAISSAAVYQIQARQNALSAMQSAIGKLQVYAGPDDRLTGMAGIVGIPISTDSPTRYWTGVWRSDGSDEVWLVVGNASPALSTTNYLLLVGENSVGDQGLTKATSSSSREKEWVKVPVEMVADAAGSVVGHFAYWVGDEGSKISLHVPDDELPNENGAPQVSDKLLTSQTGVWEAVKASSVTAKQRLVAYEQALSIGASASQVQEGFHFLTIRARSPDGSSYVSGRVNINTSSRPLWYSLVSTYNTLTTGAKLSSEASVARKIADAMTVGPFASVADFESSTLLDDALPSTVTPATFVQTLNGIIAVRSDTFRIRAYGDAMNPADADDPNAKPEAVAYCEAIVQRTNQDDPGGHGKKFVVTYFRWLGPDDI
;
A
#
# COMPACT_ATOMS: atom_id res chain seq x y z
N MET A 1 -35.15 -68.99 37.25
CA MET A 1 -33.78 -68.41 37.31
C MET A 1 -33.24 -67.98 35.93
N ALA A 2 -34.07 -67.53 34.98
CA ALA A 2 -33.62 -67.17 33.62
C ALA A 2 -33.44 -65.64 33.39
N ASN A 3 -34.03 -64.78 34.24
CA ASN A 3 -34.01 -63.31 34.04
C ASN A 3 -32.72 -62.60 34.51
N SER A 4 -31.94 -63.20 35.41
CA SER A 4 -30.70 -62.59 35.93
C SER A 4 -29.57 -62.56 34.89
N ARG A 5 -29.57 -63.52 33.95
CA ARG A 5 -28.55 -63.64 32.90
C ARG A 5 -28.72 -62.61 31.78
N GLY A 6 -29.97 -62.24 31.45
CA GLY A 6 -30.26 -61.17 30.49
C GLY A 6 -29.94 -59.78 31.03
N PHE A 7 -30.25 -59.50 32.30
CA PHE A 7 -29.93 -58.21 32.95
C PHE A 7 -28.42 -57.98 33.08
N ALA A 8 -27.66 -59.00 33.47
CA ALA A 8 -26.20 -58.91 33.53
C ALA A 8 -25.58 -58.66 32.14
N LEU A 9 -26.12 -59.26 31.08
CA LEU A 9 -25.66 -59.04 29.72
C LEU A 9 -25.92 -57.59 29.25
N VAL A 10 -27.12 -57.06 29.52
CA VAL A 10 -27.45 -55.65 29.17
C VAL A 10 -26.56 -54.67 29.95
N LEU A 11 -26.26 -54.95 31.22
CA LEU A 11 -25.40 -54.11 32.05
C LEU A 11 -23.94 -54.15 31.57
N VAL A 12 -23.43 -55.32 31.19
CA VAL A 12 -22.08 -55.44 30.61
C VAL A 12 -22.01 -54.78 29.23
N LEU A 13 -23.03 -54.95 28.38
CA LEU A 13 -23.09 -54.30 27.08
C LEU A 13 -23.20 -52.78 27.19
N SER A 14 -23.98 -52.25 28.13
CA SER A 14 -24.07 -50.80 28.37
C SER A 14 -22.76 -50.24 28.92
N LEU A 15 -22.11 -50.95 29.85
CA LEU A 15 -20.79 -50.56 30.36
C LEU A 15 -19.71 -50.60 29.26
N LEU A 16 -19.70 -51.62 28.41
CA LEU A 16 -18.77 -51.70 27.27
C LEU A 16 -19.06 -50.62 26.23
N ALA A 17 -20.33 -50.32 25.95
CA ALA A 17 -20.71 -49.25 25.03
C ALA A 17 -20.26 -47.88 25.55
N ILE A 18 -20.44 -47.62 26.86
CA ILE A 18 -19.95 -46.39 27.51
C ILE A 18 -18.42 -46.34 27.46
N LEU A 19 -17.73 -47.45 27.74
CA LEU A 19 -16.27 -47.50 27.68
C LEU A 19 -15.74 -47.17 26.26
N VAL A 20 -16.35 -47.74 25.22
CA VAL A 20 -16.01 -47.45 23.82
C VAL A 20 -16.29 -45.99 23.47
N LEU A 21 -17.41 -45.43 23.95
CA LEU A 21 -17.74 -44.03 23.70
C LEU A 21 -16.73 -43.09 24.38
N VAL A 22 -16.32 -43.39 25.60
CA VAL A 22 -15.30 -42.62 26.35
C VAL A 22 -13.94 -42.69 25.66
N THR A 23 -13.49 -43.87 25.22
CA THR A 23 -12.21 -43.99 24.52
C THR A 23 -12.23 -43.29 23.16
N TYR A 24 -13.35 -43.35 22.43
CA TYR A 24 -13.54 -42.60 21.19
C TYR A 24 -13.50 -41.08 21.43
N ALA A 25 -14.19 -40.59 22.46
CA ALA A 25 -14.21 -39.17 22.80
C ALA A 25 -12.82 -38.65 23.21
N ILE A 26 -12.05 -39.41 23.99
CA ILE A 26 -10.68 -39.04 24.35
C ILE A 26 -9.78 -39.04 23.09
N SER A 27 -9.96 -40.01 22.20
CA SER A 27 -9.21 -40.09 20.94
C SER A 27 -9.52 -38.91 20.00
N THR A 28 -10.79 -38.52 19.87
CA THR A 28 -11.19 -37.39 19.02
C THR A 28 -10.69 -36.07 19.59
N VAL A 29 -10.79 -35.86 20.91
CA VAL A 29 -10.21 -34.69 21.57
C VAL A 29 -8.70 -34.63 21.35
N GLY A 30 -7.98 -35.75 21.53
CA GLY A 30 -6.53 -35.79 21.29
C GLY A 30 -6.14 -35.41 19.85
N LYS A 31 -6.88 -35.90 18.85
CA LYS A 31 -6.66 -35.52 17.44
C LYS A 31 -6.94 -34.05 17.18
N VAL A 32 -8.06 -33.52 17.70
CA VAL A 32 -8.43 -32.11 17.56
C VAL A 32 -7.40 -31.21 18.26
N SER A 33 -6.99 -31.55 19.49
CA SER A 33 -5.96 -30.82 20.21
C SER A 33 -4.61 -30.83 19.49
N GLY A 34 -4.23 -31.97 18.89
CA GLY A 34 -3.04 -32.07 18.05
C GLY A 34 -3.10 -31.17 16.82
N ALA A 35 -4.21 -31.21 16.08
CA ALA A 35 -4.41 -30.38 14.88
C ALA A 35 -4.43 -28.87 15.19
N ILE A 36 -5.02 -28.46 16.31
CA ILE A 36 -4.99 -27.06 16.76
C ILE A 36 -3.56 -26.62 17.08
N SER A 37 -2.79 -27.48 17.77
CA SER A 37 -1.40 -27.18 18.11
C SER A 37 -0.51 -27.03 16.88
N SER A 38 -0.65 -27.90 15.88
CA SER A 38 0.13 -27.79 14.63
C SER A 38 -0.27 -26.54 13.84
N ALA A 39 -1.57 -26.25 13.73
CA ALA A 39 -2.05 -25.04 13.07
C ALA A 39 -1.53 -23.76 13.75
N ALA A 40 -1.46 -23.74 15.08
CA ALA A 40 -0.90 -22.62 15.82
C ALA A 40 0.59 -22.39 15.53
N VAL A 41 1.38 -23.47 15.39
CA VAL A 41 2.80 -23.39 15.02
C VAL A 41 2.96 -22.80 13.62
N TYR A 42 2.22 -23.29 12.63
CA TYR A 42 2.28 -22.75 11.27
C TYR A 42 1.84 -21.27 11.22
N GLN A 43 0.83 -20.88 11.99
CA GLN A 43 0.42 -19.48 12.10
C GLN A 43 1.50 -18.58 12.70
N ILE A 44 2.24 -19.05 13.71
CA ILE A 44 3.38 -18.31 14.26
C ILE A 44 4.49 -18.18 13.21
N GLN A 45 4.79 -19.26 12.48
CA GLN A 45 5.79 -19.25 11.42
C GLN A 45 5.41 -18.28 10.29
N ALA A 46 4.16 -18.30 9.81
CA ALA A 46 3.67 -17.40 8.78
C ALA A 46 3.78 -15.92 9.22
N ARG A 47 3.44 -15.62 10.48
CA ARG A 47 3.62 -14.27 11.06
C ARG A 47 5.09 -13.86 11.15
N GLN A 48 5.99 -14.77 11.51
CA GLN A 48 7.42 -14.50 11.53
C GLN A 48 7.96 -14.21 10.12
N ASN A 49 7.54 -14.98 9.12
CA ASN A 49 7.91 -14.75 7.72
C ASN A 49 7.38 -13.40 7.22
N ALA A 50 6.16 -13.02 7.56
CA ALA A 50 5.59 -11.72 7.21
C ALA A 50 6.35 -10.55 7.86
N LEU A 51 6.73 -10.69 9.14
CA LEU A 51 7.54 -9.69 9.84
C LEU A 51 8.95 -9.59 9.28
N SER A 52 9.55 -10.71 8.87
CA SER A 52 10.85 -10.73 8.18
C SER A 52 10.77 -9.95 6.86
N ALA A 53 9.72 -10.18 6.06
CA ALA A 53 9.46 -9.42 4.84
C ALA A 53 9.35 -7.91 5.13
N MET A 54 8.59 -7.53 6.16
CA MET A 54 8.44 -6.13 6.56
C MET A 54 9.76 -5.51 7.01
N GLN A 55 10.57 -6.22 7.79
CA GLN A 55 11.88 -5.75 8.24
C GLN A 55 12.84 -5.60 7.06
N SER A 56 12.81 -6.53 6.10
CA SER A 56 13.55 -6.42 4.84
C SER A 56 13.14 -5.17 4.04
N ALA A 57 11.83 -4.90 3.94
CA ALA A 57 11.30 -3.71 3.28
C ALA A 57 11.78 -2.41 3.97
N ILE A 58 11.70 -2.35 5.30
CA ILE A 58 12.20 -1.20 6.09
C ILE A 58 13.71 -1.03 5.90
N GLY A 59 14.48 -2.13 5.87
CA GLY A 59 15.92 -2.10 5.60
C GLY A 59 16.24 -1.52 4.23
N LYS A 60 15.57 -1.99 3.16
CA LYS A 60 15.74 -1.41 1.82
C LYS A 60 15.37 0.06 1.80
N LEU A 61 14.26 0.43 2.43
CA LEU A 61 13.80 1.81 2.50
C LEU A 61 14.83 2.70 3.23
N GLN A 62 15.41 2.22 4.34
CA GLN A 62 16.45 2.92 5.08
C GLN A 62 17.73 3.12 4.25
N VAL A 63 18.19 2.09 3.54
CA VAL A 63 19.41 2.16 2.72
C VAL A 63 19.21 3.06 1.50
N TYR A 64 18.09 2.92 0.79
CA TYR A 64 17.90 3.58 -0.51
C TYR A 64 17.19 4.93 -0.41
N ALA A 65 16.19 5.10 0.46
CA ALA A 65 15.44 6.35 0.62
C ALA A 65 15.86 7.18 1.85
N GLY A 66 16.79 6.68 2.66
CA GLY A 66 17.31 7.38 3.84
C GLY A 66 18.16 8.61 3.49
N PRO A 67 19.09 8.56 2.52
CA PRO A 67 19.87 9.73 2.10
C PRO A 67 18.99 10.88 1.57
N ASP A 68 19.44 12.13 1.73
CA ASP A 68 18.65 13.30 1.32
C ASP A 68 18.58 13.50 -0.21
N ASP A 69 19.58 13.00 -0.95
CA ASP A 69 19.72 13.12 -2.41
C ASP A 69 18.99 12.00 -3.16
N ARG A 70 17.75 11.73 -2.75
CA ARG A 70 16.91 10.66 -3.29
C ARG A 70 15.62 11.21 -3.88
N LEU A 71 15.21 10.59 -4.97
CA LEU A 71 13.95 10.83 -5.66
C LEU A 71 13.09 9.59 -5.46
N THR A 72 11.78 9.78 -5.29
CA THR A 72 10.84 8.65 -5.23
C THR A 72 9.77 8.87 -6.27
N GLY A 73 9.14 7.78 -6.71
CA GLY A 73 8.11 7.85 -7.74
C GLY A 73 7.53 6.49 -8.05
N MET A 74 6.35 6.49 -8.65
CA MET A 74 5.65 5.25 -9.01
C MET A 74 6.15 4.69 -10.35
N ALA A 75 6.09 3.38 -10.55
CA ALA A 75 6.51 2.73 -11.79
C ALA A 75 5.76 3.20 -13.05
N GLY A 76 4.59 3.82 -12.85
CA GLY A 76 3.91 4.52 -13.93
C GLY A 76 4.71 5.64 -14.61
N ILE A 77 5.81 6.16 -14.01
CA ILE A 77 6.64 7.21 -14.60
C ILE A 77 7.71 6.71 -15.58
N VAL A 78 8.00 5.40 -15.57
CA VAL A 78 9.03 4.77 -16.40
C VAL A 78 8.44 4.06 -17.63
N GLY A 79 7.31 4.57 -18.14
CA GLY A 79 6.72 4.06 -19.37
C GLY A 79 5.84 2.83 -19.20
N ILE A 80 5.12 2.73 -18.06
CA ILE A 80 3.99 1.82 -17.88
C ILE A 80 2.69 2.65 -18.02
N PRO A 81 2.12 2.77 -19.24
CA PRO A 81 0.93 3.57 -19.47
C PRO A 81 -0.24 3.09 -18.63
N ILE A 82 -1.12 4.03 -18.26
CA ILE A 82 -2.38 3.74 -17.56
C ILE A 82 -3.29 2.75 -18.31
N SER A 83 -3.17 2.66 -19.63
CA SER A 83 -3.93 1.74 -20.48
C SER A 83 -3.33 0.33 -20.54
N THR A 84 -2.06 0.19 -20.15
CA THR A 84 -1.37 -1.10 -20.11
C THR A 84 -1.72 -1.74 -18.78
N ASP A 85 -2.49 -2.82 -18.86
CA ASP A 85 -2.95 -3.66 -17.75
C ASP A 85 -1.78 -4.30 -16.97
N SER A 86 -1.00 -3.46 -16.27
CA SER A 86 0.22 -3.85 -15.59
C SER A 86 0.07 -3.76 -14.07
N PRO A 87 0.11 -4.90 -13.36
CA PRO A 87 -0.01 -4.96 -11.91
C PRO A 87 1.26 -4.48 -11.16
N THR A 88 2.25 -3.94 -11.89
CA THR A 88 3.48 -3.35 -11.34
C THR A 88 3.46 -1.82 -11.30
N ARG A 89 2.42 -1.17 -11.86
CA ARG A 89 2.36 0.30 -12.02
C ARG A 89 2.49 1.08 -10.70
N TYR A 90 1.98 0.53 -9.60
CA TYR A 90 2.00 1.13 -8.26
C TYR A 90 3.24 0.74 -7.44
N TRP A 91 4.24 0.12 -8.05
CA TRP A 91 5.50 -0.11 -7.36
C TRP A 91 6.21 1.23 -7.15
N THR A 92 6.75 1.43 -5.96
CA THR A 92 7.54 2.61 -5.65
C THR A 92 8.99 2.36 -6.00
N GLY A 93 9.55 3.21 -6.84
CA GLY A 93 10.97 3.27 -7.15
C GLY A 93 11.66 4.36 -6.35
N VAL A 94 12.95 4.16 -6.11
CA VAL A 94 13.86 5.16 -5.56
C VAL A 94 15.00 5.34 -6.55
N TRP A 95 15.34 6.59 -6.84
CA TRP A 95 16.46 6.97 -7.69
C TRP A 95 17.38 7.92 -6.95
N ARG A 96 18.64 7.93 -7.35
CA ARG A 96 19.57 9.01 -6.99
C ARG A 96 19.31 10.23 -7.89
N SER A 97 19.63 11.43 -7.39
CA SER A 97 19.40 12.68 -8.13
C SER A 97 20.13 12.79 -9.48
N ASP A 98 21.18 11.99 -9.69
CA ASP A 98 21.91 11.87 -10.96
C ASP A 98 21.29 10.83 -11.91
N GLY A 99 20.17 10.21 -11.53
CA GLY A 99 19.47 9.17 -12.28
C GLY A 99 20.09 7.78 -12.16
N SER A 100 21.14 7.60 -11.34
CA SER A 100 21.70 6.26 -11.05
C SER A 100 20.89 5.53 -9.98
N ASP A 101 21.17 4.22 -9.84
CA ASP A 101 20.67 3.36 -8.76
C ASP A 101 19.14 3.32 -8.64
N GLU A 102 18.46 3.00 -9.74
CA GLU A 102 17.04 2.66 -9.73
C GLU A 102 16.81 1.39 -8.90
N VAL A 103 16.09 1.54 -7.79
CA VAL A 103 15.71 0.43 -6.93
C VAL A 103 14.21 0.42 -6.70
N TRP A 104 13.59 -0.72 -6.99
CA TRP A 104 12.18 -0.96 -6.70
C TRP A 104 12.01 -1.48 -5.28
N LEU A 105 11.09 -0.85 -4.53
CA LEU A 105 10.78 -1.22 -3.15
C LEU A 105 9.77 -2.39 -3.10
N VAL A 106 10.15 -3.49 -3.72
CA VAL A 106 9.43 -4.78 -3.69
C VAL A 106 10.41 -5.93 -3.40
N VAL A 107 9.86 -7.12 -3.12
CA VAL A 107 10.66 -8.35 -3.06
C VAL A 107 11.15 -8.70 -4.45
N GLY A 108 12.44 -8.99 -4.57
CA GLY A 108 13.07 -9.34 -5.84
C GLY A 108 13.19 -8.19 -6.86
N ASN A 109 14.22 -8.34 -7.71
CA ASN A 109 14.51 -7.68 -8.98
C ASN A 109 14.66 -6.14 -9.08
N ALA A 110 15.48 -5.74 -10.07
CA ALA A 110 15.95 -4.39 -10.38
C ALA A 110 15.11 -3.65 -11.44
N SER A 111 13.96 -4.20 -11.84
CA SER A 111 13.11 -3.66 -12.92
C SER A 111 11.63 -3.97 -12.65
N PRO A 112 10.66 -3.13 -13.06
CA PRO A 112 9.24 -3.29 -12.72
C PRO A 112 8.53 -4.33 -13.60
N ALA A 113 9.10 -5.53 -13.67
CA ALA A 113 8.62 -6.66 -14.45
C ALA A 113 8.33 -7.86 -13.53
N LEU A 114 7.23 -8.55 -13.81
CA LEU A 114 6.83 -9.77 -13.09
C LEU A 114 7.11 -11.01 -13.92
N SER A 115 7.58 -12.06 -13.24
CA SER A 115 7.55 -13.41 -13.79
C SER A 115 6.10 -13.88 -13.95
N THR A 116 5.82 -14.68 -14.98
CA THR A 116 4.47 -15.23 -15.24
C THR A 116 4.02 -16.25 -14.22
N THR A 117 4.92 -16.80 -13.41
CA THR A 117 4.67 -18.03 -12.64
C THR A 117 4.87 -17.87 -11.13
N ASN A 118 5.60 -16.85 -10.68
CA ASN A 118 5.92 -16.67 -9.25
C ASN A 118 5.57 -15.26 -8.78
N TYR A 119 4.29 -15.03 -8.48
CA TYR A 119 3.78 -13.76 -7.98
C TYR A 119 2.65 -13.96 -6.97
N LEU A 120 2.49 -12.96 -6.09
CA LEU A 120 1.41 -12.87 -5.11
C LEU A 120 0.64 -11.56 -5.29
N LEU A 121 -0.68 -11.61 -5.11
CA LEU A 121 -1.53 -10.42 -5.02
C LEU A 121 -1.50 -9.87 -3.59
N LEU A 122 -0.91 -8.68 -3.39
CA LEU A 122 -0.86 -8.01 -2.07
C LEU A 122 -1.90 -6.88 -1.91
N VAL A 123 -2.40 -6.38 -3.03
CA VAL A 123 -3.49 -5.41 -3.09
C VAL A 123 -4.46 -5.93 -4.13
N GLY A 124 -5.61 -6.43 -3.69
CA GLY A 124 -6.62 -7.08 -4.51
C GLY A 124 -7.99 -6.43 -4.34
N GLU A 125 -9.02 -7.21 -4.66
CA GLU A 125 -10.41 -6.78 -4.70
C GLU A 125 -10.89 -6.16 -3.39
N ASN A 126 -10.51 -6.69 -2.23
CA ASN A 126 -11.00 -6.13 -0.98
C ASN A 126 -10.26 -4.83 -0.60
N SER A 127 -9.07 -4.61 -1.17
CA SER A 127 -8.31 -3.37 -0.98
C SER A 127 -8.78 -2.23 -1.86
N VAL A 128 -9.11 -2.51 -3.13
CA VAL A 128 -9.35 -1.49 -4.17
C VAL A 128 -10.69 -1.66 -4.91
N GLY A 129 -11.52 -2.60 -4.47
CA GLY A 129 -12.84 -2.88 -5.01
C GLY A 129 -12.83 -3.90 -6.16
N ASP A 130 -14.02 -4.43 -6.46
CA ASP A 130 -14.25 -5.33 -7.60
C ASP A 130 -14.21 -4.54 -8.90
N GLN A 131 -13.00 -4.37 -9.40
CA GLN A 131 -12.72 -4.06 -10.80
C GLN A 131 -11.82 -5.18 -11.31
N GLY A 132 -12.42 -6.36 -11.47
CA GLY A 132 -11.75 -7.57 -11.91
C GLY A 132 -10.74 -7.40 -13.05
N LEU A 133 -9.80 -8.35 -13.15
CA LEU A 133 -8.88 -8.50 -14.28
C LEU A 133 -9.59 -8.57 -15.66
N THR A 134 -10.91 -8.76 -15.69
CA THR A 134 -11.71 -8.98 -16.89
C THR A 134 -12.25 -7.70 -17.53
N LYS A 135 -11.64 -7.36 -18.67
CA LYS A 135 -12.16 -6.57 -19.80
C LYS A 135 -12.56 -5.11 -19.52
N ALA A 136 -11.64 -4.23 -19.90
CA ALA A 136 -11.97 -2.94 -20.50
C ALA A 136 -12.96 -3.13 -21.66
N THR A 137 -14.25 -2.92 -21.43
CA THR A 137 -15.28 -2.82 -22.48
C THR A 137 -15.80 -1.40 -22.68
N SER A 138 -15.19 -0.41 -22.03
CA SER A 138 -15.23 0.96 -22.55
C SER A 138 -13.92 1.68 -22.22
N SER A 139 -13.28 2.15 -23.27
CA SER A 139 -12.06 2.94 -23.26
C SER A 139 -12.32 4.31 -22.64
N SER A 140 -12.28 4.41 -21.31
CA SER A 140 -11.94 5.64 -20.58
C SER A 140 -11.99 5.43 -19.06
N SER A 141 -10.83 5.53 -18.41
CA SER A 141 -10.66 6.14 -17.08
C SER A 141 -11.09 5.39 -15.82
N ARG A 142 -10.76 4.11 -15.65
CA ARG A 142 -10.56 3.55 -14.30
C ARG A 142 -9.21 2.84 -14.25
N GLU A 143 -8.34 3.30 -13.36
CA GLU A 143 -7.04 2.68 -13.14
C GLU A 143 -7.29 1.25 -12.64
N LYS A 144 -6.59 0.26 -13.18
CA LYS A 144 -6.59 -1.08 -12.59
C LYS A 144 -5.66 -1.04 -11.40
N GLU A 145 -6.21 -1.20 -10.21
CA GLU A 145 -5.57 -0.86 -8.94
C GLU A 145 -4.90 -2.05 -8.22
N TRP A 146 -4.93 -3.25 -8.81
CA TRP A 146 -4.32 -4.43 -8.21
C TRP A 146 -2.81 -4.39 -8.26
N VAL A 147 -2.16 -4.81 -7.16
CA VAL A 147 -0.70 -4.88 -7.05
C VAL A 147 -0.26 -6.31 -6.85
N LYS A 148 0.53 -6.80 -7.79
CA LYS A 148 1.21 -8.09 -7.70
C LYS A 148 2.69 -7.88 -7.41
N VAL A 149 3.28 -8.79 -6.65
CA VAL A 149 4.71 -8.78 -6.31
C VAL A 149 5.35 -10.15 -6.49
N PRO A 150 6.67 -10.21 -6.73
CA PRO A 150 7.42 -11.46 -6.64
C PRO A 150 7.39 -12.03 -5.21
N VAL A 151 7.65 -13.33 -5.12
CA VAL A 151 7.69 -14.06 -3.86
C VAL A 151 9.07 -14.71 -3.70
N GLU A 152 9.64 -14.63 -2.50
CA GLU A 152 10.93 -15.23 -2.17
C GLU A 152 10.76 -16.40 -1.20
N MET A 153 11.56 -17.45 -1.40
CA MET A 153 11.50 -18.68 -0.62
C MET A 153 12.24 -18.51 0.71
N VAL A 154 11.67 -19.09 1.76
CA VAL A 154 12.31 -19.30 3.06
C VAL A 154 12.64 -20.78 3.17
N ALA A 155 13.93 -21.07 3.33
CA ALA A 155 14.40 -22.43 3.55
C ALA A 155 14.95 -22.60 4.97
N ASP A 156 14.86 -23.83 5.49
CA ASP A 156 15.54 -24.20 6.73
C ASP A 156 17.04 -24.44 6.52
N ALA A 157 17.75 -24.80 7.60
CA ALA A 157 19.18 -25.10 7.54
C ALA A 157 19.52 -26.32 6.66
N ALA A 158 18.56 -27.19 6.37
CA ALA A 158 18.73 -28.36 5.49
C ALA A 158 18.43 -28.01 4.02
N GLY A 159 17.90 -26.82 3.74
CA GLY A 159 17.54 -26.36 2.39
C GLY A 159 16.10 -26.68 2.00
N SER A 160 15.29 -27.26 2.88
CA SER A 160 13.87 -27.52 2.62
C SER A 160 13.06 -26.24 2.71
N VAL A 161 12.13 -26.03 1.79
CA VAL A 161 11.24 -24.86 1.78
C VAL A 161 10.27 -24.96 2.95
N VAL A 162 10.33 -23.98 3.86
CA VAL A 162 9.47 -23.88 5.05
C VAL A 162 8.44 -22.75 4.95
N GLY A 163 8.47 -22.00 3.86
CA GLY A 163 7.52 -20.95 3.56
C GLY A 163 8.09 -19.95 2.56
N HIS A 164 7.38 -18.85 2.44
CA HIS A 164 7.68 -17.77 1.52
C HIS A 164 7.37 -16.44 2.18
N PHE A 165 7.96 -15.37 1.64
CA PHE A 165 7.57 -14.01 1.98
C PHE A 165 7.54 -13.11 0.74
N ALA A 166 6.72 -12.06 0.84
CA ALA A 166 6.62 -11.03 -0.17
C ALA A 166 6.33 -9.68 0.51
N TYR A 167 6.71 -8.57 -0.12
CA TYR A 167 6.32 -7.25 0.34
C TYR A 167 6.23 -6.25 -0.82
N TRP A 168 5.42 -5.23 -0.62
CA TRP A 168 5.26 -4.06 -1.47
C TRP A 168 5.34 -2.79 -0.63
N VAL A 169 6.02 -1.77 -1.16
CA VAL A 169 6.00 -0.43 -0.61
C VAL A 169 5.26 0.52 -1.55
N GLY A 170 4.21 1.16 -1.03
CA GLY A 170 3.47 2.23 -1.67
C GLY A 170 3.91 3.60 -1.16
N ASP A 171 4.05 4.55 -2.09
CA ASP A 171 4.35 5.95 -1.80
C ASP A 171 3.05 6.66 -1.34
N GLU A 172 3.06 7.19 -0.11
CA GLU A 172 1.91 7.95 0.42
C GLU A 172 2.02 9.45 0.08
N GLY A 173 3.21 9.95 -0.28
CA GLY A 173 3.40 11.33 -0.76
C GLY A 173 2.93 11.53 -2.20
N SER A 174 2.75 10.45 -2.97
CA SER A 174 2.04 10.47 -4.25
C SER A 174 0.52 10.34 -4.10
N LYS A 175 -0.05 10.74 -2.95
CA LYS A 175 -1.49 10.73 -2.65
C LYS A 175 -1.92 12.05 -2.04
N ILE A 176 -3.21 12.36 -2.13
CA ILE A 176 -3.79 13.57 -1.54
C ILE A 176 -4.12 13.32 -0.07
N SER A 177 -3.64 14.20 0.81
CA SER A 177 -3.94 14.14 2.24
C SER A 177 -5.36 14.60 2.51
N LEU A 178 -6.16 13.76 3.16
CA LEU A 178 -7.55 14.03 3.52
C LEU A 178 -7.68 15.10 4.60
N HIS A 179 -6.69 15.19 5.48
CA HIS A 179 -6.66 16.18 6.54
C HIS A 179 -5.24 16.67 6.80
N VAL A 180 -5.04 17.97 6.63
CA VAL A 180 -3.80 18.67 6.97
C VAL A 180 -4.12 19.63 8.13
N PRO A 181 -3.48 19.47 9.30
CA PRO A 181 -3.58 20.43 10.39
C PRO A 181 -3.03 21.80 10.01
N ASP A 182 -3.58 22.86 10.59
CA ASP A 182 -3.18 24.25 10.32
C ASP A 182 -1.70 24.52 10.68
N ASP A 183 -1.17 23.81 11.69
CA ASP A 183 0.22 23.91 12.14
C ASP A 183 1.21 23.10 11.30
N GLU A 184 0.71 22.24 10.40
CA GLU A 184 1.53 21.43 9.48
C GLU A 184 1.31 21.82 8.01
N LEU A 185 0.69 22.97 7.73
CA LEU A 185 0.48 23.39 6.34
C LEU A 185 1.82 23.58 5.60
N PRO A 186 1.90 23.21 4.31
CA PRO A 186 3.13 23.30 3.55
C PRO A 186 3.52 24.74 3.22
N ASN A 187 2.54 25.64 3.19
CA ASN A 187 2.71 27.08 3.07
C ASN A 187 1.51 27.84 3.67
N GLU A 188 1.59 29.17 3.73
CA GLU A 188 0.52 30.05 4.22
C GLU A 188 -0.77 30.01 3.39
N ASN A 189 -0.68 29.53 2.15
CA ASN A 189 -1.79 29.48 1.20
C ASN A 189 -2.61 28.17 1.32
N GLY A 190 -2.11 27.18 2.03
CA GLY A 190 -2.81 25.94 2.35
C GLY A 190 -2.18 24.69 1.73
N ALA A 191 -2.96 23.61 1.68
CA ALA A 191 -2.53 22.32 1.13
C ALA A 191 -3.48 21.86 0.01
N PRO A 192 -3.02 20.98 -0.91
CA PRO A 192 -3.86 20.39 -1.93
C PRO A 192 -5.13 19.79 -1.34
N GLN A 193 -6.26 20.15 -1.94
CA GLN A 193 -7.55 19.59 -1.59
C GLN A 193 -7.99 18.61 -2.67
N VAL A 194 -8.72 17.57 -2.25
CA VAL A 194 -9.43 16.70 -3.19
C VAL A 194 -10.39 17.56 -3.99
N SER A 195 -10.30 17.52 -5.32
CA SER A 195 -11.20 18.33 -6.14
C SER A 195 -12.63 17.78 -6.05
N ASP A 196 -13.57 18.70 -5.86
CA ASP A 196 -15.02 18.51 -5.96
C ASP A 196 -15.50 18.00 -7.34
N LYS A 197 -14.63 18.09 -8.36
CA LYS A 197 -14.91 17.63 -9.72
C LYS A 197 -14.41 16.21 -10.01
N LEU A 198 -13.82 15.52 -9.03
CA LEU A 198 -13.58 14.08 -9.11
C LEU A 198 -14.92 13.32 -9.01
N LEU A 199 -14.92 12.03 -9.35
CA LEU A 199 -16.14 11.21 -9.24
C LEU A 199 -16.63 11.19 -7.79
N THR A 200 -17.94 11.18 -7.55
CA THR A 200 -18.51 11.14 -6.19
C THR A 200 -18.00 9.97 -5.36
N SER A 201 -17.69 8.86 -6.03
CA SER A 201 -17.13 7.67 -5.40
C SER A 201 -15.67 7.87 -4.97
N GLN A 202 -14.94 8.77 -5.64
CA GLN A 202 -13.58 9.22 -5.29
C GLN A 202 -13.56 10.35 -4.24
N THR A 203 -14.59 11.19 -4.17
CA THR A 203 -14.70 12.28 -3.18
C THR A 203 -15.36 11.84 -1.87
N GLY A 204 -16.01 10.68 -1.84
CA GLY A 204 -16.83 10.23 -0.73
C GLY A 204 -16.11 10.15 0.62
N VAL A 205 -14.88 9.62 0.64
CA VAL A 205 -14.06 9.58 1.87
C VAL A 205 -13.72 11.00 2.33
N TRP A 206 -13.36 11.88 1.40
CA TRP A 206 -13.07 13.28 1.71
C TRP A 206 -14.29 14.03 2.24
N GLU A 207 -15.48 13.77 1.70
CA GLU A 207 -16.74 14.32 2.21
C GLU A 207 -17.03 13.86 3.64
N ALA A 208 -16.88 12.56 3.92
CA ALA A 208 -17.05 12.01 5.26
C ALA A 208 -16.04 12.60 6.26
N VAL A 209 -14.76 12.72 5.86
CA VAL A 209 -13.71 13.34 6.67
C VAL A 209 -14.03 14.81 6.93
N LYS A 210 -14.39 15.60 5.92
CA LYS A 210 -14.74 17.01 6.10
C LYS A 210 -15.90 17.22 7.05
N ALA A 211 -16.95 16.42 6.93
CA ALA A 211 -18.14 16.47 7.77
C ALA A 211 -17.87 16.07 9.23
N SER A 212 -16.75 15.41 9.49
CA SER A 212 -16.35 14.97 10.84
C SER A 212 -15.80 16.11 11.70
N SER A 213 -15.92 15.95 13.02
CA SER A 213 -15.35 16.91 13.99
C SER A 213 -13.82 16.94 13.94
N VAL A 214 -13.21 18.04 14.39
CA VAL A 214 -11.74 18.18 14.47
C VAL A 214 -11.13 17.05 15.31
N THR A 215 -11.76 16.69 16.42
CA THR A 215 -11.31 15.59 17.29
C THR A 215 -11.36 14.23 16.57
N ALA A 216 -12.38 13.98 15.73
CA ALA A 216 -12.47 12.74 14.96
C ALA A 216 -11.35 12.69 13.89
N LYS A 217 -11.11 13.80 13.19
CA LYS A 217 -10.03 13.93 12.19
C LYS A 217 -8.65 13.65 12.78
N GLN A 218 -8.38 14.16 13.99
CA GLN A 218 -7.11 13.95 14.69
C GLN A 218 -6.90 12.52 15.21
N ARG A 219 -7.98 11.75 15.39
CA ARG A 219 -7.91 10.35 15.85
C ARG A 219 -7.75 9.34 14.71
N LEU A 220 -7.88 9.77 13.46
CA LEU A 220 -7.60 8.92 12.30
C LEU A 220 -6.09 8.74 12.18
N VAL A 221 -5.62 7.52 12.44
CA VAL A 221 -4.22 7.12 12.33
C VAL A 221 -3.97 6.37 11.03
N ALA A 222 -5.00 5.68 10.50
CA ALA A 222 -4.92 4.90 9.27
C ALA A 222 -6.10 5.22 8.34
N TYR A 223 -5.85 5.07 7.04
CA TYR A 223 -6.83 5.36 5.99
C TYR A 223 -8.13 4.55 6.15
N GLU A 224 -8.03 3.27 6.48
CA GLU A 224 -9.22 2.41 6.60
C GLU A 224 -10.14 2.76 7.78
N GLN A 225 -9.65 3.57 8.74
CA GLN A 225 -10.49 4.09 9.81
C GLN A 225 -11.52 5.11 9.31
N ALA A 226 -11.45 5.54 8.05
CA ALA A 226 -12.50 6.31 7.39
C ALA A 226 -13.88 5.65 7.47
N LEU A 227 -13.95 4.31 7.53
CA LEU A 227 -15.21 3.58 7.74
C LEU A 227 -15.91 3.97 9.05
N SER A 228 -15.12 4.24 10.10
CA SER A 228 -15.64 4.59 11.44
C SER A 228 -16.26 5.99 11.52
N ILE A 229 -15.97 6.85 10.53
CA ILE A 229 -16.47 8.23 10.44
C ILE A 229 -17.49 8.42 9.32
N GLY A 230 -18.00 7.33 8.75
CA GLY A 230 -19.15 7.33 7.82
C GLY A 230 -18.83 7.13 6.35
N ALA A 231 -17.58 6.84 5.97
CA ALA A 231 -17.28 6.40 4.59
C ALA A 231 -17.76 4.96 4.35
N SER A 232 -18.16 4.64 3.12
CA SER A 232 -18.49 3.26 2.72
C SER A 232 -17.24 2.46 2.35
N ALA A 233 -17.31 1.13 2.41
CA ALA A 233 -16.23 0.24 1.96
C ALA A 233 -15.81 0.52 0.52
N SER A 234 -16.77 0.73 -0.39
CA SER A 234 -16.50 1.07 -1.79
C SER A 234 -15.76 2.41 -1.97
N GLN A 235 -16.10 3.43 -1.18
CA GLN A 235 -15.42 4.73 -1.24
C GLN A 235 -13.98 4.62 -0.73
N VAL A 236 -13.77 3.85 0.35
CA VAL A 236 -12.45 3.58 0.90
C VAL A 236 -11.60 2.82 -0.11
N GLN A 237 -12.15 1.76 -0.70
CA GLN A 237 -11.50 0.96 -1.73
C GLN A 237 -11.07 1.79 -2.93
N GLU A 238 -11.97 2.56 -3.54
CA GLU A 238 -11.63 3.38 -4.70
C GLU A 238 -10.57 4.44 -4.37
N GLY A 239 -10.57 4.96 -3.14
CA GLY A 239 -9.59 5.94 -2.68
C GLY A 239 -8.18 5.42 -2.39
N PHE A 240 -7.96 4.11 -2.37
CA PHE A 240 -6.76 3.51 -1.79
C PHE A 240 -5.43 3.99 -2.39
N HIS A 241 -5.37 4.18 -3.72
CA HIS A 241 -4.15 4.60 -4.41
C HIS A 241 -3.98 6.12 -4.57
N PHE A 242 -5.01 6.92 -4.27
CA PHE A 242 -4.94 8.37 -4.47
C PHE A 242 -5.23 9.20 -3.20
N LEU A 243 -5.76 8.59 -2.14
CA LEU A 243 -6.01 9.23 -0.85
C LEU A 243 -5.10 8.67 0.23
N THR A 244 -4.69 9.56 1.12
CA THR A 244 -4.03 9.20 2.37
C THR A 244 -4.61 10.05 3.50
N ILE A 245 -4.46 9.62 4.75
CA ILE A 245 -4.86 10.46 5.89
C ILE A 245 -3.94 11.67 5.98
N ARG A 246 -2.63 11.40 6.01
CA ARG A 246 -1.59 12.40 6.20
C ARG A 246 -0.25 11.88 5.69
N ALA A 247 0.22 12.44 4.59
CA ALA A 247 1.62 12.32 4.18
C ALA A 247 2.41 13.46 4.82
N ARG A 248 3.45 13.13 5.59
CA ARG A 248 4.27 14.10 6.31
C ARG A 248 5.70 14.09 5.77
N SER A 249 6.26 15.27 5.65
CA SER A 249 7.65 15.49 5.27
C SER A 249 8.39 16.25 6.36
N PRO A 250 9.58 15.80 6.75
CA PRO A 250 10.58 16.60 7.46
C PRO A 250 10.70 18.02 6.91
N ASP A 251 10.60 19.02 7.78
CA ASP A 251 10.95 20.40 7.45
C ASP A 251 11.66 21.08 8.64
N GLY A 252 12.98 21.14 8.57
CA GLY A 252 13.82 21.59 9.69
C GLY A 252 13.61 20.75 10.95
N SER A 253 13.14 21.38 12.02
CA SER A 253 12.79 20.71 13.29
C SER A 253 11.35 20.20 13.35
N SER A 254 10.52 20.56 12.37
CA SER A 254 9.08 20.30 12.34
C SER A 254 8.73 19.31 11.22
N TYR A 255 7.43 19.06 11.06
CA TYR A 255 6.89 18.32 9.91
C TYR A 255 5.87 19.20 9.21
N VAL A 256 5.87 19.13 7.89
CA VAL A 256 4.79 19.65 7.06
C VAL A 256 4.01 18.48 6.48
N SER A 257 2.73 18.69 6.24
CA SER A 257 1.81 17.71 5.70
C SER A 257 1.17 18.25 4.42
N GLY A 258 0.78 17.35 3.52
CA GLY A 258 0.15 17.73 2.26
C GLY A 258 1.13 18.19 1.18
N ARG A 259 2.44 17.97 1.37
CA ARG A 259 3.39 17.98 0.25
C ARG A 259 3.08 16.80 -0.66
N VAL A 260 3.05 17.06 -1.96
CA VAL A 260 2.72 16.07 -2.98
C VAL A 260 3.93 15.80 -3.86
N ASN A 261 4.26 14.52 -4.02
CA ASN A 261 5.29 14.09 -4.92
C ASN A 261 4.80 14.16 -6.38
N ILE A 262 5.48 14.95 -7.19
CA ILE A 262 5.15 15.16 -8.61
C ILE A 262 5.59 13.99 -9.51
N ASN A 263 6.45 13.10 -9.02
CA ASN A 263 6.91 11.93 -9.76
C ASN A 263 5.86 10.81 -9.73
N THR A 264 4.68 11.11 -10.28
CA THR A 264 3.53 10.23 -10.32
C THR A 264 2.75 10.41 -11.61
N SER A 265 2.22 9.31 -12.14
CA SER A 265 1.26 9.32 -13.26
C SER A 265 -0.19 9.17 -12.81
N SER A 266 -0.49 9.44 -11.52
CA SER A 266 -1.85 9.42 -10.97
C SER A 266 -2.68 10.60 -11.49
N ARG A 267 -3.72 10.32 -12.29
CA ARG A 267 -4.62 11.35 -12.83
C ARG A 267 -5.42 12.10 -11.74
N PRO A 268 -6.03 11.44 -10.73
CA PRO A 268 -6.77 12.14 -9.69
C PRO A 268 -5.92 13.12 -8.88
N LEU A 269 -4.64 12.77 -8.66
CA LEU A 269 -3.70 13.63 -7.97
C LEU A 269 -3.36 14.87 -8.81
N TRP A 270 -3.02 14.71 -10.09
CA TRP A 270 -2.76 15.84 -10.98
C TRP A 270 -3.98 16.75 -11.14
N TYR A 271 -5.18 16.18 -11.15
CA TYR A 271 -6.42 16.95 -11.14
C TYR A 271 -6.49 17.85 -9.89
N SER A 272 -6.25 17.27 -8.73
CA SER A 272 -6.31 17.97 -7.43
C SER A 272 -5.24 19.05 -7.34
N LEU A 273 -4.04 18.82 -7.86
CA LEU A 273 -2.97 19.84 -7.95
C LEU A 273 -3.35 21.00 -8.88
N VAL A 274 -3.88 20.71 -10.06
CA VAL A 274 -4.31 21.74 -11.02
C VAL A 274 -5.49 22.55 -10.48
N SER A 275 -6.43 21.90 -9.78
CA SER A 275 -7.51 22.58 -9.06
C SER A 275 -6.97 23.48 -7.95
N THR A 276 -5.97 23.01 -7.18
CA THR A 276 -5.28 23.80 -6.16
C THR A 276 -4.57 25.02 -6.77
N TYR A 277 -3.93 24.89 -7.94
CA TYR A 277 -3.39 26.05 -8.64
C TYR A 277 -4.48 27.12 -8.91
N ASN A 278 -5.67 26.70 -9.36
CA ASN A 278 -6.77 27.61 -9.66
C ASN A 278 -7.41 28.29 -8.44
N THR A 279 -7.27 27.68 -7.26
CA THR A 279 -7.70 28.29 -5.99
C THR A 279 -6.68 29.29 -5.47
N LEU A 280 -5.38 29.02 -5.67
CA LEU A 280 -4.29 29.85 -5.14
C LEU A 280 -3.87 30.99 -6.08
N THR A 281 -4.01 30.83 -7.39
CA THR A 281 -3.56 31.84 -8.35
C THR A 281 -4.42 33.11 -8.30
N THR A 282 -3.75 34.27 -8.28
CA THR A 282 -4.37 35.58 -8.52
C THR A 282 -4.36 35.96 -10.00
N GLY A 283 -3.71 35.16 -10.84
CA GLY A 283 -3.52 35.41 -12.27
C GLY A 283 -4.50 34.63 -13.16
N ALA A 284 -4.02 34.22 -14.33
CA ALA A 284 -4.81 33.45 -15.28
C ALA A 284 -5.12 32.05 -14.72
N LYS A 285 -6.41 31.70 -14.70
CA LYS A 285 -6.90 30.38 -14.31
C LYS A 285 -6.88 29.40 -15.48
N LEU A 286 -6.69 28.13 -15.18
CA LEU A 286 -6.78 27.03 -16.12
C LEU A 286 -8.25 26.64 -16.31
N SER A 287 -8.83 26.97 -17.46
CA SER A 287 -10.24 26.66 -17.76
C SER A 287 -10.53 25.17 -17.96
N SER A 288 -9.51 24.39 -18.31
CA SER A 288 -9.62 22.97 -18.67
C SER A 288 -8.79 22.07 -17.75
N GLU A 289 -9.01 22.15 -16.43
CA GLU A 289 -8.25 21.44 -15.38
C GLU A 289 -8.06 19.95 -15.70
N ALA A 290 -9.16 19.26 -16.03
CA ALA A 290 -9.16 17.84 -16.38
C ALA A 290 -8.30 17.49 -17.60
N SER A 291 -8.18 18.42 -18.55
CA SER A 291 -7.38 18.23 -19.77
C SER A 291 -5.89 18.38 -19.43
N VAL A 292 -5.53 19.44 -18.71
CA VAL A 292 -4.16 19.70 -18.28
C VAL A 292 -3.65 18.55 -17.40
N ALA A 293 -4.43 18.14 -16.40
CA ALA A 293 -4.08 17.04 -15.52
C ALA A 293 -3.85 15.72 -16.27
N ARG A 294 -4.70 15.38 -17.25
CA ARG A 294 -4.50 14.19 -18.09
C ARG A 294 -3.27 14.28 -18.96
N LYS A 295 -3.02 15.43 -19.60
CA LYS A 295 -1.82 15.64 -20.41
C LYS A 295 -0.55 15.40 -19.61
N ILE A 296 -0.48 15.95 -18.39
CA ILE A 296 0.67 15.76 -17.49
C ILE A 296 0.80 14.28 -17.09
N ALA A 297 -0.27 13.71 -16.53
CA ALA A 297 -0.26 12.35 -16.01
C ALA A 297 0.07 11.28 -17.08
N ASP A 298 -0.48 11.44 -18.28
CA ASP A 298 -0.31 10.47 -19.38
C ASP A 298 1.05 10.60 -20.07
N ALA A 299 1.63 11.81 -20.10
CA ALA A 299 2.96 12.07 -20.66
C ALA A 299 4.08 11.83 -19.64
N MET A 300 3.75 11.48 -18.40
CA MET A 300 4.70 11.14 -17.34
C MET A 300 5.36 9.78 -17.63
N THR A 301 6.15 9.71 -18.69
CA THR A 301 6.96 8.54 -19.10
C THR A 301 8.43 8.92 -19.22
N VAL A 302 8.81 10.05 -18.62
CA VAL A 302 10.11 10.71 -18.76
C VAL A 302 11.11 10.33 -17.66
N GLY A 303 10.72 9.44 -16.74
CA GLY A 303 11.45 9.19 -15.50
C GLY A 303 11.15 10.24 -14.42
N PRO A 304 11.80 10.14 -13.25
CA PRO A 304 11.61 11.11 -12.17
C PRO A 304 12.29 12.44 -12.50
N PHE A 305 11.64 13.55 -12.14
CA PHE A 305 12.27 14.86 -12.08
C PHE A 305 13.21 14.90 -10.88
N ALA A 306 14.46 15.35 -11.10
CA ALA A 306 15.47 15.46 -10.04
C ALA A 306 15.24 16.66 -9.12
N SER A 307 14.52 17.67 -9.59
CA SER A 307 14.12 18.83 -8.82
C SER A 307 12.81 19.43 -9.34
N VAL A 308 12.20 20.30 -8.53
CA VAL A 308 11.04 21.09 -8.95
C VAL A 308 11.41 22.04 -10.11
N ALA A 309 12.66 22.50 -10.18
CA ALA A 309 13.15 23.32 -11.28
C ALA A 309 13.25 22.52 -12.60
N ASP A 310 13.64 21.24 -12.54
CA ASP A 310 13.64 20.37 -13.72
C ASP A 310 12.22 20.15 -14.24
N PHE A 311 11.25 20.00 -13.34
CA PHE A 311 9.84 19.95 -13.72
C PHE A 311 9.36 21.27 -14.36
N GLU A 312 9.73 22.41 -13.80
CA GLU A 312 9.41 23.74 -14.34
C GLU A 312 9.93 23.93 -15.77
N SER A 313 11.16 23.49 -16.02
CA SER A 313 11.82 23.61 -17.34
C SER A 313 11.43 22.50 -18.32
N SER A 314 10.60 21.54 -17.91
CA SER A 314 10.27 20.38 -18.71
C SER A 314 9.35 20.73 -19.89
N THR A 315 9.60 20.11 -21.04
CA THR A 315 8.70 20.22 -22.21
C THR A 315 7.31 19.64 -21.90
N LEU A 316 7.24 18.66 -21.01
CA LEU A 316 5.99 18.05 -20.54
C LEU A 316 5.05 19.10 -19.94
N LEU A 317 5.56 19.94 -19.04
CA LEU A 317 4.76 20.98 -18.41
C LEU A 317 4.38 22.09 -19.41
N ASP A 318 5.33 22.48 -20.27
CA ASP A 318 5.11 23.48 -21.32
C ASP A 318 4.00 23.06 -22.31
N ASP A 319 4.02 21.81 -22.78
CA ASP A 319 3.02 21.23 -23.70
C ASP A 319 1.63 21.04 -23.04
N ALA A 320 1.63 20.84 -21.71
CA ALA A 320 0.41 20.62 -20.95
C ALA A 320 -0.37 21.93 -20.70
N LEU A 321 0.35 23.01 -20.41
CA LEU A 321 -0.24 24.30 -20.05
C LEU A 321 -0.74 25.07 -21.29
N PRO A 322 -1.82 25.86 -21.15
CA PRO A 322 -2.22 26.80 -22.19
C PRO A 322 -1.27 28.01 -22.21
N SER A 323 -1.18 28.70 -23.34
CA SER A 323 -0.33 29.90 -23.51
C SER A 323 -0.62 31.06 -22.54
N THR A 324 -1.75 31.02 -21.83
CA THR A 324 -2.12 32.01 -20.82
C THR A 324 -1.41 31.81 -19.48
N VAL A 325 -0.81 30.65 -19.23
CA VAL A 325 -0.14 30.29 -17.97
C VAL A 325 1.25 29.77 -18.30
N THR A 326 2.29 30.39 -17.74
CA THR A 326 3.67 29.91 -17.92
C THR A 326 4.01 28.83 -16.90
N PRO A 327 4.93 27.88 -17.23
CA PRO A 327 5.44 26.90 -16.27
C PRO A 327 5.94 27.52 -14.96
N ALA A 328 6.68 28.63 -15.04
CA ALA A 328 7.16 29.38 -13.89
C ALA A 328 6.02 29.87 -12.98
N THR A 329 4.94 30.42 -13.56
CA THR A 329 3.78 30.89 -12.79
C THR A 329 3.09 29.73 -12.10
N PHE A 330 2.94 28.60 -12.80
CA PHE A 330 2.34 27.38 -12.28
C PHE A 330 3.11 26.84 -11.08
N VAL A 331 4.42 26.64 -11.24
CA VAL A 331 5.32 26.10 -10.21
C VAL A 331 5.45 27.06 -9.02
N GLN A 332 5.59 28.36 -9.26
CA GLN A 332 5.70 29.36 -8.19
C GLN A 332 4.43 29.43 -7.34
N THR A 333 3.24 29.28 -7.95
CA THR A 333 1.97 29.25 -7.22
C THR A 333 1.86 28.03 -6.31
N LEU A 334 2.48 26.91 -6.71
CA LEU A 334 2.50 25.65 -5.95
C LEU A 334 3.77 25.50 -5.09
N ASN A 335 4.54 26.58 -4.88
CA ASN A 335 5.77 26.52 -4.10
C ASN A 335 5.51 26.03 -2.67
N GLY A 336 6.36 25.12 -2.18
CA GLY A 336 6.23 24.47 -0.88
C GLY A 336 5.21 23.31 -0.85
N ILE A 337 4.28 23.22 -1.81
CA ILE A 337 3.28 22.16 -1.93
C ILE A 337 3.82 20.96 -2.72
N ILE A 338 4.61 21.19 -3.76
CA ILE A 338 5.16 20.12 -4.61
C ILE A 338 6.57 19.70 -4.18
N ALA A 339 6.87 18.41 -4.31
CA ALA A 339 8.17 17.82 -4.01
C ALA A 339 8.51 16.71 -5.03
N VAL A 340 9.78 16.28 -5.07
CA VAL A 340 10.27 15.18 -5.93
C VAL A 340 10.55 13.88 -5.17
N ARG A 341 10.33 13.92 -3.85
CA ARG A 341 10.57 12.82 -2.92
C ARG A 341 9.43 12.77 -1.92
N SER A 342 9.11 11.56 -1.50
CA SER A 342 8.19 11.29 -0.41
C SER A 342 8.92 10.80 0.83
N ASP A 343 8.34 11.09 1.99
CA ASP A 343 8.91 10.76 3.30
C ASP A 343 7.98 9.84 4.12
N THR A 344 6.79 9.53 3.61
CA THR A 344 5.83 8.60 4.20
C THR A 344 5.55 7.47 3.22
N PHE A 345 5.60 6.23 3.71
CA PHE A 345 5.39 5.04 2.90
C PHE A 345 4.48 4.04 3.61
N ARG A 346 3.70 3.30 2.82
CA ARG A 346 2.92 2.15 3.28
C ARG A 346 3.62 0.87 2.86
N ILE A 347 3.88 -0.02 3.82
CA ILE A 347 4.45 -1.34 3.56
C ILE A 347 3.35 -2.37 3.79
N ARG A 348 3.06 -3.19 2.78
CA ARG A 348 2.29 -4.43 2.95
C ARG A 348 3.22 -5.62 2.78
N ALA A 349 3.15 -6.55 3.71
CA ALA A 349 3.99 -7.73 3.76
C ALA A 349 3.16 -8.99 3.94
N TYR A 350 3.60 -10.06 3.30
CA TYR A 350 3.06 -11.40 3.35
C TYR A 350 4.13 -12.38 3.85
N GLY A 351 3.67 -13.36 4.60
CA GLY A 351 4.44 -14.56 4.89
C GLY A 351 3.52 -15.76 4.96
N ASP A 352 3.99 -16.90 4.49
CA ASP A 352 3.33 -18.18 4.68
C ASP A 352 4.22 -19.19 5.38
N ALA A 353 3.58 -20.28 5.82
CA ALA A 353 4.27 -21.44 6.36
C ALA A 353 3.87 -22.66 5.54
N MET A 354 4.87 -23.36 5.04
CA MET A 354 4.71 -24.59 4.28
C MET A 354 5.07 -25.79 5.15
N ASN A 355 4.40 -26.90 4.91
CA ASN A 355 4.83 -28.18 5.46
C ASN A 355 6.10 -28.63 4.70
N PRO A 356 7.25 -28.86 5.38
CA PRO A 356 8.49 -29.24 4.71
C PRO A 356 8.39 -30.56 3.94
N ALA A 357 7.45 -31.43 4.29
CA ALA A 357 7.19 -32.67 3.55
C ALA A 357 6.65 -32.42 2.13
N ASP A 358 6.07 -31.24 1.90
CA ASP A 358 5.48 -30.83 0.63
C ASP A 358 6.40 -29.86 -0.14
N ALA A 359 7.66 -29.69 0.30
CA ALA A 359 8.61 -28.73 -0.27
C ALA A 359 8.92 -28.97 -1.75
N ASP A 360 8.78 -30.21 -2.24
CA ASP A 360 9.01 -30.57 -3.64
C ASP A 360 7.73 -30.47 -4.52
N ASP A 361 6.56 -30.21 -3.93
CA ASP A 361 5.30 -30.05 -4.68
C ASP A 361 5.08 -28.57 -5.04
N PRO A 362 5.18 -28.19 -6.33
CA PRO A 362 4.95 -26.80 -6.77
C PRO A 362 3.50 -26.33 -6.60
N ASN A 363 2.55 -27.23 -6.29
CA ASN A 363 1.15 -26.91 -6.04
C ASN A 363 0.76 -27.02 -4.56
N ALA A 364 1.74 -27.26 -3.67
CA ALA A 364 1.51 -27.30 -2.25
C ALA A 364 0.85 -26.00 -1.79
N LYS A 365 -0.23 -26.12 -1.03
CA LYS A 365 -0.88 -24.97 -0.41
C LYS A 365 -0.21 -24.70 0.94
N PRO A 366 -0.04 -23.42 1.32
CA PRO A 366 0.46 -23.09 2.63
C PRO A 366 -0.51 -23.57 3.72
N GLU A 367 0.05 -24.07 4.82
CA GLU A 367 -0.68 -24.47 6.03
C GLU A 367 -1.21 -23.25 6.79
N ALA A 368 -0.50 -22.13 6.67
CA ALA A 368 -0.89 -20.86 7.24
C ALA A 368 -0.36 -19.70 6.40
N VAL A 369 -1.11 -18.60 6.39
CA VAL A 369 -0.73 -17.33 5.75
C VAL A 369 -0.95 -16.19 6.73
N ALA A 370 -0.12 -15.16 6.63
CA ALA A 370 -0.24 -13.94 7.41
C ALA A 370 0.10 -12.72 6.56
N TYR A 371 -0.69 -11.66 6.73
CA TYR A 371 -0.51 -10.39 6.05
C TYR A 371 -0.42 -9.27 7.10
N CYS A 372 0.48 -8.32 6.90
CA CYS A 372 0.59 -7.15 7.77
C CYS A 372 0.83 -5.88 6.98
N GLU A 373 0.41 -4.76 7.56
CA GLU A 373 0.56 -3.43 7.00
C GLU A 373 1.22 -2.51 8.02
N ALA A 374 2.16 -1.69 7.56
CA ALA A 374 2.79 -0.67 8.37
C ALA A 374 2.86 0.66 7.61
N ILE A 375 2.74 1.77 8.34
CA ILE A 375 3.09 3.10 7.84
C ILE A 375 4.45 3.46 8.41
N VAL A 376 5.35 3.88 7.52
CA VAL A 376 6.74 4.20 7.83
C VAL A 376 6.99 5.65 7.46
N GLN A 377 7.57 6.39 8.41
CA GLN A 377 7.80 7.83 8.31
C GLN A 377 9.29 8.14 8.46
N ARG A 378 9.83 8.95 7.55
CA ARG A 378 11.17 9.53 7.66
C ARG A 378 11.18 10.57 8.78
N THR A 379 12.21 10.54 9.62
CA THR A 379 12.38 11.48 10.73
C THR A 379 13.46 12.51 10.45
N ASN A 380 13.55 13.53 11.31
CA ASN A 380 14.62 14.53 11.24
C ASN A 380 15.96 14.00 11.81
N GLN A 381 15.94 12.84 12.47
CA GLN A 381 17.10 12.22 13.09
C GLN A 381 17.92 11.43 12.08
N ASP A 382 19.24 11.46 12.22
CA ASP A 382 20.13 10.63 11.42
C ASP A 382 20.04 9.17 11.89
N ASP A 383 20.11 8.25 10.93
CA ASP A 383 20.21 6.81 11.19
C ASP A 383 21.56 6.50 11.86
N PRO A 384 21.56 5.79 13.01
CA PRO A 384 22.81 5.34 13.64
C PRO A 384 23.70 4.49 12.72
N GLY A 385 23.12 3.84 11.70
CA GLY A 385 23.83 3.07 10.69
C GLY A 385 24.48 3.90 9.57
N GLY A 386 24.27 5.22 9.55
CA GLY A 386 24.87 6.11 8.54
C GLY A 386 24.12 6.14 7.19
N HIS A 387 22.91 5.58 7.11
CA HIS A 387 22.12 5.53 5.87
C HIS A 387 21.22 6.76 5.69
N GLY A 388 21.68 7.95 6.07
CA GLY A 388 20.90 9.19 5.99
C GLY A 388 19.90 9.32 7.15
N LYS A 389 18.67 9.76 6.86
CA LYS A 389 17.64 9.98 7.88
C LYS A 389 16.94 8.69 8.28
N LYS A 390 16.64 8.57 9.57
CA LYS A 390 16.02 7.38 10.17
C LYS A 390 14.55 7.29 9.80
N PHE A 391 14.12 6.10 9.40
CA PHE A 391 12.71 5.75 9.26
C PHE A 391 12.16 5.09 10.53
N VAL A 392 10.92 5.41 10.89
CA VAL A 392 10.21 4.83 12.03
C VAL A 392 8.83 4.35 11.63
N VAL A 393 8.41 3.21 12.19
CA VAL A 393 7.04 2.71 12.04
C VAL A 393 6.12 3.53 12.92
N THR A 394 5.12 4.20 12.33
CA THR A 394 4.13 5.02 13.05
C THR A 394 2.82 4.27 13.29
N TYR A 395 2.53 3.29 12.43
CA TYR A 395 1.33 2.47 12.50
C TYR A 395 1.64 1.04 12.05
N PHE A 396 1.02 0.06 12.70
CA PHE A 396 1.12 -1.35 12.33
C PHE A 396 -0.22 -2.04 12.58
N ARG A 397 -0.63 -2.92 11.66
CA ARG A 397 -1.74 -3.85 11.85
C ARG A 397 -1.51 -5.18 11.13
N TRP A 398 -2.17 -6.22 11.62
CA TRP A 398 -2.38 -7.44 10.87
C TRP A 398 -3.59 -7.26 9.95
N LEU A 399 -3.50 -7.79 8.74
CA LEU A 399 -4.56 -7.76 7.74
C LEU A 399 -5.31 -9.11 7.74
N GLY A 400 -6.63 -9.04 7.64
CA GLY A 400 -7.50 -10.19 7.46
C GLY A 400 -7.78 -10.49 5.98
N PRO A 401 -8.55 -11.57 5.70
CA PRO A 401 -8.99 -11.88 4.34
C PRO A 401 -9.78 -10.75 3.67
N ASP A 402 -10.56 -9.99 4.47
CA ASP A 402 -11.38 -8.87 3.98
C ASP A 402 -10.56 -7.59 3.71
N ASP A 403 -9.24 -7.60 3.94
CA ASP A 403 -8.34 -6.46 3.67
C ASP A 403 -7.51 -6.63 2.39
N ILE A 404 -7.51 -7.81 1.76
CA ILE A 404 -6.64 -8.15 0.60
C ILE A 404 -7.42 -8.09 -0.70
#